data_AF-A0A5B0G0U3-F1
#
_entry.id   AF-A0A5B0G0U3-F1
#
_cell.length_a   1.000
_cell.length_b   1.000
_cell.length_c   1.000
_cell.angle_alpha   90.00
_cell.angle_beta   90.00
_cell.angle_gamma   90.00
#
_symmetry.space_group_name_H-M   'P 1'
#
loop_
_entity.id
_entity.type
_entity.pdbx_description
1 polymer ?
#
loop_
_entity_poly.entity_id
_entity_poly.type
_entity_poly.pdbx_seq_one_letter_code
_entity_poly.pdbx_strand_id
1 'polypeptide(L)'
;MSDKPAFVEFLQCTQATDRQGKPFVAQYRVTGADALKAERYMSQRFGLPPLKFYCCVWDSMPYFYRDKKTDLGYSFVIASEETPINQRELWLDIKFFYINVSLDTEEI
;
A
#
# COMPACT_ATOMS: atom_id res chain seq x y z
N MET A 1 -13.51 -5.25 0.48
CA MET A 1 -12.44 -5.73 1.39
C MET A 1 -12.86 -5.48 2.84
N SER A 2 -13.59 -6.40 3.47
CA SER A 2 -14.06 -6.25 4.86
C SER A 2 -13.04 -6.80 5.89
N ASP A 3 -12.03 -7.53 5.42
CA ASP A 3 -11.02 -8.20 6.25
C ASP A 3 -9.71 -7.39 6.29
N LYS A 4 -9.80 -6.16 6.81
CA LYS A 4 -8.62 -5.31 7.02
C LYS A 4 -7.99 -5.70 8.37
N PRO A 5 -6.67 -5.95 8.44
CA PRO A 5 -6.01 -6.23 9.70
C PRO A 5 -6.22 -5.08 10.72
N ALA A 6 -6.29 -5.42 12.00
CA ALA A 6 -6.54 -4.44 13.07
C ALA A 6 -5.44 -3.37 13.19
N PHE A 7 -4.20 -3.72 12.83
CA PHE A 7 -3.04 -2.82 12.87
C PHE A 7 -2.96 -1.85 11.68
N VAL A 8 -3.85 -1.97 10.70
CA VAL A 8 -3.94 -1.05 9.55
C VAL A 8 -5.03 -0.04 9.85
N GLU A 9 -4.73 1.24 9.85
CA GLU A 9 -5.71 2.31 10.02
C GLU A 9 -6.26 2.74 8.65
N PHE A 10 -7.58 2.86 8.52
CA PHE A 10 -8.20 3.44 7.32
C PHE A 10 -8.25 4.96 7.47
N LEU A 11 -7.69 5.68 6.50
CA LEU A 11 -7.70 7.14 6.50
C LEU A 11 -8.89 7.67 5.72
N GLN A 12 -8.97 7.31 4.44
CA GLN A 12 -9.99 7.81 3.53
C GLN A 12 -10.10 6.96 2.27
N CYS A 13 -11.21 7.10 1.55
CA CYS A 13 -11.38 6.61 0.20
C CYS A 13 -11.94 7.75 -0.64
N THR A 14 -11.22 8.15 -1.68
CA THR A 14 -11.60 9.25 -2.56
C THR A 14 -11.54 8.82 -4.01
N GLN A 15 -12.43 9.37 -4.83
CA GLN A 15 -12.33 9.20 -6.28
C GLN A 15 -11.35 10.25 -6.81
N ALA A 16 -10.26 9.81 -7.42
CA ALA A 16 -9.25 10.68 -8.02
C ALA A 16 -9.75 11.21 -9.37
N THR A 17 -10.69 12.15 -9.34
CA THR A 17 -11.38 12.68 -10.53
C THR A 17 -10.46 13.46 -11.48
N ASP A 18 -9.28 13.84 -11.00
CA ASP A 18 -8.19 14.50 -11.71
C ASP A 18 -7.32 13.53 -12.54
N ARG A 19 -7.45 12.21 -12.32
CA ARG A 19 -6.70 11.17 -13.03
C ARG A 19 -7.54 10.52 -14.13
N GLN A 20 -6.88 10.09 -15.21
CA GLN A 20 -7.52 9.26 -16.24
C GLN A 20 -8.10 8.00 -15.60
N GLY A 21 -9.32 7.61 -16.00
CA GLY A 21 -10.07 6.51 -15.39
C GLY A 21 -10.72 6.78 -14.05
N LYS A 22 -10.52 7.99 -13.48
CA LYS A 22 -11.12 8.45 -12.22
C LYS A 22 -11.16 7.36 -11.14
N PRO A 23 -10.02 6.71 -10.84
CA PRO A 23 -10.00 5.54 -9.99
C PRO A 23 -10.41 5.88 -8.56
N PHE A 24 -10.96 4.91 -7.85
CA PHE A 24 -11.14 5.01 -6.40
C PHE A 24 -9.83 4.68 -5.71
N VAL A 25 -9.34 5.60 -4.87
CA VAL A 25 -8.11 5.44 -4.11
C VAL A 25 -8.45 5.35 -2.63
N ALA A 26 -8.24 4.17 -2.06
CA ALA A 26 -8.30 3.94 -0.64
C ALA A 26 -6.90 4.12 -0.02
N GLN A 27 -6.84 4.96 1.02
CA GLN A 27 -5.61 5.27 1.74
C GLN A 27 -5.67 4.67 3.14
N TYR A 28 -4.60 3.99 3.51
CA TYR A 28 -4.42 3.39 4.82
C TYR A 28 -3.07 3.78 5.39
N ARG A 29 -2.94 3.65 6.72
CA ARG A 29 -1.73 3.93 7.47
C ARG A 29 -1.38 2.76 8.38
N VAL A 30 -0.10 2.51 8.55
CA VAL A 30 0.46 1.51 9.48
C VAL A 30 1.61 2.15 10.23
N THR A 31 1.77 1.84 11.51
CA THR A 31 2.94 2.29 12.30
C THR A 31 4.21 1.54 11.87
N GLY A 32 5.38 2.12 12.11
CA GLY A 32 6.65 1.43 11.88
C GLY A 32 6.76 0.08 12.59
N ALA A 33 6.22 -0.02 13.81
CA ALA A 33 6.18 -1.26 14.59
C ALA A 33 5.41 -2.41 13.91
N ASP A 34 4.40 -2.07 13.10
CA ASP A 34 3.56 -3.04 12.39
C ASP A 34 3.88 -3.11 10.88
N ALA A 35 4.80 -2.28 10.38
CA ALA A 35 5.15 -2.20 8.96
C ALA A 35 5.63 -3.54 8.38
N LEU A 36 6.44 -4.29 9.13
CA LEU A 36 6.89 -5.62 8.69
C LEU A 36 5.73 -6.63 8.62
N LYS A 37 4.75 -6.53 9.53
CA LYS A 37 3.54 -7.37 9.49
C LYS A 37 2.67 -6.99 8.29
N ALA A 38 2.54 -5.71 7.98
CA ALA A 38 1.84 -5.21 6.81
C ALA A 38 2.50 -5.69 5.51
N GLU A 39 3.82 -5.56 5.37
CA GLU A 39 4.56 -6.06 4.21
C GLU A 39 4.32 -7.56 4.00
N ARG A 40 4.45 -8.36 5.06
CA ARG A 40 4.21 -9.81 4.99
C ARG A 40 2.77 -10.14 4.61
N TYR A 41 1.79 -9.45 5.19
CA TYR A 41 0.39 -9.64 4.83
C TYR A 41 0.15 -9.36 3.34
N MET A 42 0.70 -8.26 2.84
CA MET A 42 0.54 -7.87 1.44
C MET A 42 1.25 -8.84 0.48
N SER A 43 2.43 -9.30 0.86
CA SER A 43 3.16 -10.32 0.10
C SER A 43 2.43 -11.66 0.06
N GLN A 44 1.94 -12.15 1.20
CA GLN A 44 1.22 -13.43 1.28
C GLN A 44 -0.14 -13.38 0.58
N ARG A 45 -0.86 -12.26 0.69
CA ARG A 45 -2.23 -12.16 0.16
C ARG A 45 -2.27 -11.77 -1.31
N PHE A 46 -1.40 -10.85 -1.72
CA PHE A 46 -1.45 -10.23 -3.04
C PHE A 46 -0.20 -10.51 -3.89
N GLY A 47 0.86 -11.10 -3.31
CA GLY A 47 2.11 -11.35 -4.04
C GLY A 47 3.03 -10.12 -4.14
N LEU A 48 2.77 -9.07 -3.35
CA LEU A 48 3.58 -7.85 -3.35
C LEU A 48 5.06 -8.19 -2.99
N PRO A 49 6.04 -7.71 -3.77
CA PRO A 49 7.44 -7.87 -3.43
C PRO A 49 7.82 -7.02 -2.19
N PRO A 50 8.94 -7.36 -1.52
CA PRO A 50 9.43 -6.57 -0.39
C PRO A 50 9.75 -5.12 -0.80
N LEU A 51 9.45 -4.17 0.09
CA LEU A 51 9.74 -2.74 -0.09
C LEU A 51 11.24 -2.52 -0.26
N LYS A 52 11.64 -1.55 -1.07
CA LYS A 52 13.05 -1.21 -1.25
C LYS A 52 13.28 0.23 -0.84
N PHE A 53 14.45 0.49 -0.27
CA PHE A 53 14.84 1.84 0.11
C PHE A 53 15.40 2.58 -1.11
N TYR A 54 14.74 3.66 -1.51
CA TYR A 54 15.13 4.52 -2.61
C TYR A 54 15.02 5.99 -2.17
N CYS A 55 16.13 6.74 -2.31
CA CYS A 55 16.15 8.19 -2.12
C CYS A 55 15.38 8.67 -0.87
N CYS A 56 15.62 8.04 0.29
CA CYS A 56 15.01 8.40 1.58
C CYS A 56 13.59 7.86 1.83
N VAL A 57 13.10 6.93 1.01
CA VAL A 57 11.77 6.31 1.20
C VAL A 57 11.87 4.80 1.03
N TRP A 58 11.14 4.05 1.84
CA TRP A 58 10.85 2.65 1.58
C TRP A 58 9.61 2.55 0.70
N ASP A 59 9.71 1.98 -0.50
CA ASP A 59 8.60 1.90 -1.46
C ASP A 59 8.52 0.52 -2.13
N SER A 60 7.31 0.04 -2.47
CA SER A 60 7.07 -1.24 -3.15
C SER A 60 7.23 -1.21 -4.68
N MET A 61 7.43 -0.03 -5.25
CA MET A 61 6.99 0.37 -6.60
C MET A 61 5.49 0.13 -6.82
N PRO A 62 4.86 0.75 -7.84
CA PRO A 62 3.49 0.41 -8.23
C PRO A 62 3.39 -1.07 -8.59
N TYR A 63 2.51 -1.80 -7.89
CA TYR A 63 2.28 -3.22 -8.11
C TYR A 63 0.82 -3.48 -8.50
N PHE A 64 0.62 -4.14 -9.63
CA PHE A 64 -0.70 -4.50 -10.11
C PHE A 64 -1.08 -5.91 -9.70
N TYR A 65 -2.30 -6.06 -9.18
CA TYR A 65 -2.90 -7.34 -8.81
C TYR A 65 -4.31 -7.42 -9.37
N ARG A 66 -4.62 -8.55 -10.00
CA ARG A 66 -5.95 -8.84 -10.52
C ARG A 66 -6.63 -9.86 -9.62
N ASP A 67 -7.78 -9.49 -9.05
CA ASP A 67 -8.54 -10.40 -8.20
C ASP A 67 -9.22 -11.46 -9.06
N LYS A 68 -8.83 -12.72 -8.89
CA LYS A 68 -9.40 -13.85 -9.64
C LYS A 68 -10.89 -14.09 -9.37
N LYS A 69 -11.45 -13.56 -8.28
CA LYS A 69 -12.87 -13.75 -7.92
C LYS A 69 -13.79 -12.72 -8.55
N THR A 70 -13.35 -11.46 -8.62
CA THR A 70 -14.15 -10.34 -9.13
C THR A 70 -13.70 -9.87 -10.51
N ASP A 71 -12.55 -10.35 -10.99
CA ASP A 71 -11.83 -9.92 -12.19
C ASP A 71 -11.40 -8.44 -12.20
N LEU A 72 -11.50 -7.77 -11.04
CA LEU A 72 -11.11 -6.38 -10.89
C LEU A 72 -9.59 -6.21 -10.74
N GLY A 73 -9.06 -5.17 -11.37
CA GLY A 73 -7.66 -4.76 -11.26
C GLY A 73 -7.44 -3.79 -10.10
N TYR A 74 -6.43 -4.06 -9.29
CA TYR A 74 -6.01 -3.21 -8.18
C TYR A 74 -4.55 -2.83 -8.33
N SER A 75 -4.24 -1.55 -8.16
CA SER A 75 -2.87 -1.04 -8.06
C SER A 75 -2.54 -0.73 -6.61
N PHE A 76 -1.45 -1.30 -6.13
CA PHE A 76 -0.95 -1.15 -4.77
C PHE A 76 0.34 -0.34 -4.76
N VAL A 77 0.44 0.62 -3.84
CA VAL A 77 1.69 1.28 -3.49
C VAL A 77 1.79 1.33 -1.97
N ILE A 78 2.90 0.83 -1.43
CA ILE A 78 3.24 1.01 -0.01
C ILE A 78 4.48 1.87 0.05
N ALA A 79 4.41 2.96 0.81
CA ALA A 79 5.53 3.88 0.99
C ALA A 79 5.68 4.29 2.46
N SER A 80 6.91 4.42 2.96
CA SER A 80 7.15 5.15 4.21
C SER A 80 6.96 6.65 4.01
N GLU A 81 6.85 7.40 5.10
CA GLU A 81 7.26 8.79 5.07
C GLU A 81 8.77 8.94 4.74
N GLU A 82 9.19 10.14 4.35
CA GLU A 82 10.61 10.43 4.14
C GLU A 82 11.39 10.17 5.42
N THR A 83 12.47 9.40 5.31
CA THR A 83 13.26 8.95 6.46
C THR A 83 14.71 8.69 6.08
N PRO A 84 15.67 9.02 6.97
CA PRO A 84 17.07 8.59 6.81
C PRO A 84 17.26 7.09 7.11
N ILE A 85 16.26 6.41 7.66
CA ILE A 85 16.35 5.02 8.09
C ILE A 85 16.34 4.08 6.89
N ASN A 86 17.51 3.55 6.54
CA ASN A 86 17.70 2.64 5.40
C ASN A 86 17.84 1.15 5.77
N GLN A 87 17.62 0.81 7.05
CA GLN A 87 17.66 -0.57 7.57
C GLN A 87 16.26 -1.00 8.00
N ARG A 88 15.87 -2.25 7.68
CA ARG A 88 14.52 -2.76 7.99
C ARG A 88 14.31 -2.99 9.48
N GLU A 89 15.38 -3.34 10.17
CA GLU A 89 15.42 -3.63 11.60
C GLU A 89 15.04 -2.39 12.43
N LEU A 90 15.21 -1.20 11.85
CA LEU A 90 14.91 0.10 12.47
C LEU A 90 13.56 0.67 12.02
N TRP A 91 12.71 -0.12 11.36
CA TRP A 91 11.38 0.36 10.95
C TRP A 91 10.50 0.81 12.11
N LEU A 92 10.72 0.31 13.32
CA LEU A 92 10.03 0.76 14.53
C LEU A 92 10.21 2.27 14.83
N ASP A 93 11.28 2.88 14.32
CA ASP A 93 11.58 4.31 14.49
C ASP A 93 10.96 5.19 13.37
N ILE A 94 10.41 4.57 12.32
CA ILE A 94 9.64 5.26 11.28
C ILE A 94 8.21 5.40 11.79
N LYS A 95 7.66 6.63 11.80
CA LYS A 95 6.32 6.85 12.37
C LYS A 95 5.26 6.07 11.60
N PHE A 96 5.18 6.27 10.28
CA PHE A 96 4.15 5.66 9.47
C PHE A 96 4.61 5.18 8.09
N PHE A 97 3.92 4.14 7.65
CA PHE A 97 3.86 3.68 6.28
C PHE A 97 2.44 3.87 5.77
N TYR A 98 2.32 4.27 4.52
CA TYR A 98 1.06 4.51 3.83
C TYR A 98 0.84 3.43 2.79
N ILE A 99 -0.37 2.88 2.76
CA ILE A 99 -0.80 1.93 1.74
C ILE A 99 -1.86 2.62 0.91
N ASN A 100 -1.60 2.77 -0.38
CA ASN A 100 -2.54 3.28 -1.36
C ASN A 100 -3.02 2.11 -2.22
N VAL A 101 -4.35 1.97 -2.31
CA VAL A 101 -4.99 0.98 -3.15
C VAL A 101 -5.89 1.71 -4.13
N SER A 102 -5.52 1.65 -5.41
CA SER A 102 -6.32 2.21 -6.50
C SER A 102 -7.10 1.09 -7.18
N LEU A 103 -8.40 1.28 -7.36
CA LEU A 103 -9.25 0.46 -8.20
C LEU A 103 -9.54 1.25 -9.48
N ASP A 104 -9.07 0.72 -10.61
CA ASP A 104 -9.41 1.27 -11.92
C ASP A 104 -10.84 0.85 -12.26
N THR A 105 -11.70 1.83 -12.52
CA THR A 105 -13.14 1.61 -12.76
C THR A 105 -13.55 1.65 -14.22
N GLU A 106 -12.60 1.87 -15.14
CA GLU A 106 -12.88 1.76 -16.57
C GLU A 106 -12.78 0.28 -16.99
N GLU A 107 -13.89 -0.25 -17.49
CA GLU A 107 -13.88 -1.44 -18.37
C GLU A 107 -13.01 -1.11 -19.59
N ILE A 108 -12.03 -1.97 -19.88
CA ILE A 108 -11.25 -1.92 -21.12
C ILE A 108 -12.17 -2.21 -22.31
#